data_AF-A0A174QX53-F1
#
_entry.id   AF-A0A174QX53-F1
#
_cell.length_a   1.000
_cell.length_b   1.000
_cell.length_c   1.000
_cell.angle_alpha   90.00
_cell.angle_beta   90.00
_cell.angle_gamma   90.00
#
_symmetry.space_group_name_H-M   'P 1'
#
loop_
_entity.id
_entity.type
_entity.pdbx_description
1 polymer ?
#
loop_
_entity_poly.entity_id
_entity_poly.type
_entity_poly.pdbx_seq_one_letter_code
_entity_poly.pdbx_strand_id
1 'polypeptide(L)'
;MSVFSENKFENEVRNESENECIMLPEEVKGKGYFALTGSKLKAYVEKWLDGIDEERDFVEEILDYCKRSRKTVYRRAAYRNAVYGITGLPSTGKTTGLLQAIRKLAAYEKCVYISFDRKTDGDLDTLQQLLDRLNDDHKYVFIDEITCMKDFTNRIGILMDQYTSRGKRVVMSGTDSYAFLKVDRCWHIGCFRSISFMSYEEARRTTRMDFSSYLMSGGLYGTEKYKGTKGLWNYIKDSIVDNLAFSVRRNPIECSFADMSETELCQAVFLTMCIIVCSWEEDLQLDGLLDTIFTGERSTRRSKIIGNLGQELGITFKRVERQVIEDILRMLEDMKVVVVILNLHRDSYGAKYMITVPFLVNQIAWLIANHVVKTGEKRKEESVRQINEIALKSVVISHTAYHLWHKTCYYYRDDKTEVDLVLLDQEDLRLEELQASLVDINITNHADTAYEKGQRMKEVNPYFFEELVYGIDERIILYLGPTNKKKGLTNVMDFLESYQQRNIKTEKYLDEMEKMLMDEQKQ
;
A
#
# COMPACT_ATOMS: atom_id res chain seq x y z
N MET A 1 2.20 48.91 -23.74
CA MET A 1 1.14 49.77 -23.19
C MET A 1 0.51 49.00 -22.04
N SER A 2 1.12 49.01 -20.84
CA SER A 2 1.05 50.05 -19.79
C SER A 2 -0.34 50.02 -19.13
N VAL A 3 -0.57 49.88 -17.82
CA VAL A 3 0.18 49.88 -16.56
C VAL A 3 -0.76 49.17 -15.58
N PHE A 4 -0.30 48.20 -14.77
CA PHE A 4 -0.99 47.89 -13.52
C PHE A 4 0.02 48.00 -12.39
N SER A 5 -0.27 48.99 -11.55
CA SER A 5 0.52 49.51 -10.46
C SER A 5 0.81 48.44 -9.40
N GLU A 6 2.10 48.25 -9.14
CA GLU A 6 2.65 47.94 -7.82
C GLU A 6 2.15 48.97 -6.78
N ASN A 7 2.16 48.57 -5.51
CA ASN A 7 1.78 49.31 -4.30
C ASN A 7 0.35 49.09 -3.77
N LYS A 8 0.19 47.97 -3.04
CA LYS A 8 -0.73 47.92 -1.89
C LYS A 8 -0.36 46.87 -0.83
N PHE A 9 0.93 46.60 -0.62
CA PHE A 9 1.40 45.61 0.36
C PHE A 9 2.54 46.11 1.28
N GLU A 10 2.60 47.41 1.56
CA GLU A 10 3.74 47.95 2.34
C GLU A 10 3.41 48.95 3.46
N ASN A 11 2.16 49.10 3.90
CA ASN A 11 1.89 49.90 5.10
C ASN A 11 0.80 49.26 5.95
N GLU A 12 1.21 48.36 6.86
CA GLU A 12 0.56 48.13 8.15
C GLU A 12 1.48 47.27 9.03
N VAL A 13 2.67 47.81 9.34
CA VAL A 13 3.47 47.35 10.48
C VAL A 13 3.90 48.59 11.24
N ARG A 14 3.15 48.93 12.30
CA ARG A 14 3.67 49.49 13.55
C ARG A 14 2.57 49.58 14.61
N ASN A 15 2.73 48.71 15.61
CA ASN A 15 2.43 48.85 17.04
C ASN A 15 1.05 49.36 17.45
N GLU A 16 0.24 48.49 18.05
CA GLU A 16 0.06 48.42 19.52
C GLU A 16 -0.84 47.22 19.90
N SER A 17 -0.42 46.52 20.95
CA SER A 17 -1.17 45.60 21.82
C SER A 17 -2.59 45.16 21.41
N GLU A 18 -2.70 43.98 20.82
CA GLU A 18 -3.78 43.02 21.07
C GLU A 18 -3.38 41.70 20.37
N ASN A 19 -3.11 40.65 21.16
CA ASN A 19 -3.10 39.27 20.66
C ASN A 19 -4.55 38.86 20.35
N GLU A 20 -5.21 39.54 19.41
CA GLU A 20 -6.39 38.97 18.76
C GLU A 20 -5.89 37.76 17.98
N CYS A 21 -6.23 36.58 18.49
CA CYS A 21 -5.96 35.32 17.83
C CYS A 21 -6.71 35.36 16.49
N ILE A 22 -6.02 35.72 15.41
CA ILE A 22 -6.61 35.82 14.07
C ILE A 22 -7.10 34.41 13.69
N MET A 23 -8.41 34.23 13.86
CA MET A 23 -9.13 33.00 13.56
C MET A 23 -8.90 32.61 12.10
N LEU A 24 -8.70 31.30 11.84
CA LEU A 24 -8.57 30.80 10.48
C LEU A 24 -9.83 31.17 9.66
N PRO A 25 -9.70 31.90 8.54
CA PRO A 25 -10.81 32.15 7.62
C PRO A 25 -11.39 30.83 7.07
N GLU A 26 -12.65 30.84 6.61
CA GLU A 26 -13.29 29.65 6.01
C GLU A 26 -12.53 29.07 4.80
N GLU A 27 -11.74 29.92 4.12
CA GLU A 27 -10.89 29.52 3.00
C GLU A 27 -9.57 30.30 3.06
N VAL A 28 -8.46 29.56 3.08
CA VAL A 28 -7.10 30.10 2.94
C VAL A 28 -6.44 29.41 1.76
N LYS A 29 -5.84 30.18 0.86
CA LYS A 29 -5.05 29.67 -0.26
C LYS A 29 -3.67 30.29 -0.24
N GLY A 30 -2.66 29.45 -0.37
CA GLY A 30 -1.28 29.88 -0.55
C GLY A 30 -0.63 29.16 -1.72
N LYS A 31 0.66 29.39 -1.90
CA LYS A 31 1.43 28.75 -2.97
C LYS A 31 1.54 27.24 -2.67
N GLY A 32 0.80 26.43 -3.43
CA GLY A 32 0.85 24.97 -3.32
C GLY A 32 0.08 24.39 -2.13
N TYR A 33 -0.85 25.13 -1.53
CA TYR A 33 -1.74 24.58 -0.51
C TYR A 33 -3.05 25.36 -0.40
N PHE A 34 -4.06 24.71 0.19
CA PHE A 34 -5.28 25.39 0.65
C PHE A 34 -5.80 24.78 1.94
N ALA A 35 -6.55 25.57 2.72
CA ALA A 35 -7.24 25.14 3.92
C ALA A 35 -8.71 25.59 3.87
N LEU A 36 -9.63 24.72 4.28
CA LEU A 36 -11.08 24.96 4.30
C LEU A 36 -11.68 24.56 5.66
N THR A 37 -12.66 25.31 6.14
CA THR A 37 -13.52 24.98 7.28
C THR A 37 -14.96 25.42 7.00
N GLY A 38 -15.91 25.05 7.87
CA GLY A 38 -17.28 25.54 7.86
C GLY A 38 -18.02 25.33 6.53
N SER A 39 -18.65 26.39 6.03
CA SER A 39 -19.53 26.32 4.85
C SER A 39 -18.77 26.00 3.56
N LYS A 40 -17.54 26.52 3.42
CA LYS A 40 -16.65 26.28 2.28
C LYS A 40 -16.17 24.84 2.22
N LEU A 41 -15.84 24.26 3.37
CA LEU A 41 -15.50 22.85 3.47
C LEU A 41 -16.68 21.97 3.05
N LYS A 42 -17.88 22.27 3.55
CA LYS A 42 -19.09 21.54 3.16
C LYS A 42 -19.32 21.57 1.65
N ALA A 43 -19.26 22.75 1.03
CA ALA A 43 -19.44 22.89 -0.42
C ALA A 43 -18.39 22.11 -1.22
N TYR A 44 -17.14 22.09 -0.75
CA TYR A 44 -16.07 21.31 -1.37
C TYR A 44 -16.30 19.80 -1.26
N VAL A 45 -16.66 19.31 -0.07
CA VAL A 45 -16.94 17.89 0.20
C VAL A 45 -18.11 17.38 -0.65
N GLU A 46 -19.24 18.09 -0.65
CA GLU A 46 -20.41 17.66 -1.44
C GLU A 46 -20.13 17.67 -2.94
N LYS A 47 -19.37 18.66 -3.43
CA LYS A 47 -18.96 18.72 -4.83
C LYS A 47 -18.02 17.58 -5.21
N TRP A 48 -17.05 17.25 -4.36
CA TRP A 48 -16.08 16.18 -4.63
C TRP A 48 -16.72 14.80 -4.62
N LEU A 49 -17.67 14.58 -3.72
CA LEU A 49 -18.34 13.29 -3.52
C LEU A 49 -19.61 13.13 -4.37
N ASP A 50 -19.89 14.07 -5.28
CA ASP A 50 -21.00 13.95 -6.21
C ASP A 50 -20.86 12.70 -7.10
N GLY A 51 -21.88 11.84 -7.08
CA GLY A 51 -21.86 10.54 -7.76
C GLY A 51 -21.00 9.45 -7.08
N ILE A 52 -20.46 9.69 -5.88
CA ILE A 52 -19.70 8.72 -5.07
C ILE A 52 -20.54 8.33 -3.85
N ASP A 53 -21.37 7.31 -4.02
CA ASP A 53 -22.30 6.84 -2.98
C ASP A 53 -21.65 5.86 -2.01
N GLU A 54 -20.74 5.02 -2.50
CA GLU A 54 -20.15 3.91 -1.76
C GLU A 54 -18.87 4.31 -1.02
N GLU A 55 -18.76 3.85 0.22
CA GLU A 55 -17.74 4.30 1.17
C GLU A 55 -16.42 3.51 1.04
N ARG A 56 -15.28 4.14 1.31
CA ARG A 56 -14.01 3.43 1.44
C ARG A 56 -13.93 2.65 2.76
N ASP A 57 -13.34 1.46 2.76
CA ASP A 57 -13.38 0.55 3.93
C ASP A 57 -12.76 1.18 5.19
N PHE A 58 -11.71 1.99 5.02
CA PHE A 58 -11.01 2.64 6.13
C PHE A 58 -11.74 3.87 6.73
N VAL A 59 -12.88 4.29 6.18
CA VAL A 59 -13.59 5.50 6.66
C VAL A 59 -14.12 5.29 8.06
N GLU A 60 -14.64 4.12 8.38
CA GLU A 60 -15.14 3.82 9.72
C GLU A 60 -14.03 3.91 10.77
N GLU A 61 -12.81 3.45 10.44
CA GLU A 61 -11.65 3.55 11.32
C GLU A 61 -11.23 5.00 11.60
N ILE A 62 -11.31 5.89 10.60
CA ILE A 62 -11.10 7.33 10.80
C ILE A 62 -12.15 7.89 11.77
N LEU A 63 -13.41 7.50 11.59
CA LEU A 63 -14.51 7.98 12.42
C LEU A 63 -14.36 7.51 13.86
N ASP A 64 -14.00 6.25 14.06
CA ASP A 64 -13.68 5.69 15.36
C ASP A 64 -12.56 6.47 16.02
N TYR A 65 -11.45 6.70 15.32
CA TYR A 65 -10.35 7.54 15.82
C TYR A 65 -10.82 8.94 16.22
N CYS A 66 -11.61 9.61 15.37
CA CYS A 66 -12.14 10.95 15.64
C CYS A 66 -13.06 10.97 16.88
N LYS A 67 -13.96 9.99 16.99
CA LYS A 67 -15.00 9.93 18.04
C LYS A 67 -14.50 9.36 19.37
N ARG A 68 -13.36 8.65 19.40
CA ARG A 68 -12.77 8.06 20.62
C ARG A 68 -12.66 9.08 21.76
N SER A 69 -13.29 8.75 22.89
CA SER A 69 -13.25 9.54 24.11
C SER A 69 -11.88 9.44 24.79
N ARG A 70 -11.42 10.50 25.48
CA ARG A 70 -10.18 10.45 26.29
C ARG A 70 -10.24 9.40 27.43
N LYS A 71 -11.45 9.02 27.88
CA LYS A 71 -11.68 8.07 28.99
C LYS A 71 -11.46 6.60 28.61
N THR A 72 -11.48 6.24 27.33
CA THR A 72 -11.13 4.88 26.86
C THR A 72 -9.61 4.71 26.62
N VAL A 73 -8.83 5.80 26.71
CA VAL A 73 -7.37 5.83 26.45
C VAL A 73 -6.55 5.55 27.71
N TYR A 74 -7.03 4.69 28.60
CA TYR A 74 -6.30 4.31 29.83
C TYR A 74 -5.37 3.11 29.64
N ARG A 75 -5.45 2.37 28.53
CA ARG A 75 -4.68 1.13 28.40
C ARG A 75 -3.28 1.25 27.78
N ARG A 76 -2.98 2.33 27.03
CA ARG A 76 -1.62 2.64 26.59
C ARG A 76 -1.46 4.15 26.45
N ALA A 77 -0.60 4.78 27.26
CA ALA A 77 -0.32 6.23 27.22
C ALA A 77 0.05 6.73 25.81
N ALA A 78 0.60 5.85 24.97
CA ALA A 78 0.95 6.08 23.56
C ALA A 78 -0.20 6.60 22.68
N TYR A 79 -1.47 6.30 22.98
CA TYR A 79 -2.59 6.66 22.10
C TYR A 79 -3.24 8.01 22.42
N ARG A 80 -2.87 8.67 23.53
CA ARG A 80 -3.46 9.98 23.90
C ARG A 80 -3.03 11.10 22.96
N ASN A 81 -1.82 10.98 22.43
CA ASN A 81 -1.21 11.94 21.51
C ASN A 81 -1.03 11.36 20.09
N ALA A 82 -1.77 10.28 19.78
CA ALA A 82 -1.67 9.64 18.48
C ALA A 82 -2.29 10.50 17.38
N VAL A 83 -1.67 10.44 16.20
CA VAL A 83 -2.25 10.90 14.94
C VAL A 83 -2.72 9.68 14.13
N TYR A 84 -3.69 9.88 13.24
CA TYR A 84 -4.13 8.84 12.32
C TYR A 84 -3.49 9.06 10.95
N GLY A 85 -2.69 8.12 10.47
CA GLY A 85 -1.98 8.20 9.19
C GLY A 85 -2.56 7.26 8.14
N ILE A 86 -2.75 7.76 6.91
CA ILE A 86 -3.13 6.97 5.74
C ILE A 86 -2.12 7.19 4.63
N THR A 87 -1.46 6.14 4.19
CA THR A 87 -0.56 6.23 3.04
C THR A 87 -0.90 5.21 1.97
N GLY A 88 -0.22 5.31 0.84
CA GLY A 88 -0.28 4.36 -0.26
C GLY A 88 -0.07 5.04 -1.59
N LEU A 89 -0.07 4.26 -2.66
CA LEU A 89 0.10 4.75 -4.02
C LEU A 89 -0.97 5.79 -4.42
N PRO A 90 -0.70 6.66 -5.42
CA PRO A 90 -1.73 7.53 -5.96
C PRO A 90 -2.90 6.73 -6.56
N SER A 91 -4.04 7.40 -6.75
CA SER A 91 -5.26 6.77 -7.30
C SER A 91 -5.86 5.63 -6.45
N THR A 92 -5.46 5.49 -5.18
CA THR A 92 -6.07 4.55 -4.23
C THR A 92 -7.19 5.18 -3.41
N GLY A 93 -7.67 6.38 -3.78
CA GLY A 93 -8.86 7.04 -3.19
C GLY A 93 -8.71 7.57 -1.76
N LYS A 94 -7.49 7.86 -1.30
CA LYS A 94 -7.20 8.41 0.04
C LYS A 94 -7.98 9.70 0.32
N THR A 95 -7.87 10.69 -0.57
CA THR A 95 -8.61 11.96 -0.50
C THR A 95 -10.13 11.74 -0.43
N THR A 96 -10.66 10.83 -1.26
CA THR A 96 -12.09 10.47 -1.24
C THR A 96 -12.51 9.95 0.13
N GLY A 97 -11.75 9.04 0.74
CA GLY A 97 -12.07 8.52 2.08
C GLY A 97 -11.98 9.58 3.18
N LEU A 98 -10.99 10.50 3.12
CA LEU A 98 -10.93 11.62 4.07
C LEU A 98 -12.20 12.50 3.99
N LEU A 99 -12.62 12.84 2.77
CA LEU A 99 -13.80 13.68 2.55
C LEU A 99 -15.10 12.94 2.93
N GLN A 100 -15.17 11.62 2.71
CA GLN A 100 -16.28 10.78 3.19
C GLN A 100 -16.36 10.79 4.73
N ALA A 101 -15.21 10.68 5.42
CA ALA A 101 -15.15 10.78 6.88
C ALA A 101 -15.63 12.16 7.37
N ILE A 102 -15.20 13.25 6.73
CA ILE A 102 -15.67 14.61 7.04
C ILE A 102 -17.18 14.72 6.85
N ARG A 103 -17.72 14.22 5.73
CA ARG A 103 -19.17 14.20 5.45
C ARG A 103 -19.94 13.46 6.54
N LYS A 104 -19.46 12.27 6.94
CA LYS A 104 -20.07 11.44 7.98
C LYS A 104 -19.96 12.02 9.40
N LEU A 105 -18.90 12.78 9.71
CA LEU A 105 -18.83 13.52 10.97
C LEU A 105 -19.93 14.58 11.06
N ALA A 106 -20.38 15.12 9.92
CA ALA A 106 -21.43 16.12 9.81
C ALA A 106 -21.23 17.35 10.73
N ALA A 107 -19.99 17.64 11.08
CA ALA A 107 -19.58 18.69 12.02
C ALA A 107 -18.59 19.65 11.34
N TYR A 108 -19.00 20.22 10.20
CA TYR A 108 -18.14 21.04 9.33
C TYR A 108 -17.48 22.23 10.05
N GLU A 109 -18.19 22.89 10.97
CA GLU A 109 -17.64 23.98 11.81
C GLU A 109 -16.52 23.52 12.76
N LYS A 110 -16.44 22.21 13.03
CA LYS A 110 -15.39 21.60 13.86
C LYS A 110 -14.29 20.96 13.04
N CYS A 111 -14.42 20.93 11.71
CA CYS A 111 -13.50 20.24 10.80
C CYS A 111 -12.66 21.26 10.03
N VAL A 112 -11.36 21.03 9.98
CA VAL A 112 -10.44 21.76 9.10
C VAL A 112 -9.86 20.76 8.12
N TYR A 113 -9.92 21.09 6.84
CA TYR A 113 -9.27 20.32 5.79
C TYR A 113 -8.15 21.15 5.18
N ILE A 114 -6.92 20.65 5.25
CA ILE A 114 -5.73 21.26 4.68
C ILE A 114 -5.20 20.31 3.60
N SER A 115 -4.88 20.82 2.42
CA SER A 115 -4.36 20.00 1.32
C SER A 115 -3.16 20.67 0.69
N PHE A 116 -2.11 19.89 0.44
CA PHE A 116 -0.86 20.33 -0.18
C PHE A 116 -0.72 19.79 -1.61
N ASP A 117 -0.15 20.60 -2.50
CA ASP A 117 0.15 20.21 -3.88
C ASP A 117 1.52 19.54 -3.96
N ARG A 118 1.58 18.31 -4.49
CA ARG A 118 2.83 17.54 -4.70
C ARG A 118 3.88 18.30 -5.52
N LYS A 119 3.46 19.21 -6.40
CA LYS A 119 4.35 20.01 -7.25
C LYS A 119 5.08 21.12 -6.51
N THR A 120 4.62 21.48 -5.32
CA THR A 120 5.26 22.50 -4.50
C THR A 120 5.85 21.85 -3.27
N ASP A 121 7.08 22.20 -2.92
CA ASP A 121 7.63 21.78 -1.64
C ASP A 121 6.95 22.61 -0.54
N GLY A 122 6.15 21.94 0.28
CA GLY A 122 5.55 22.53 1.47
C GLY A 122 6.62 22.74 2.55
N ASP A 123 6.43 23.76 3.38
CA ASP A 123 7.21 23.97 4.58
C ASP A 123 6.33 23.73 5.82
N LEU A 124 6.88 23.03 6.81
CA LEU A 124 6.17 22.73 8.03
C LEU A 124 5.82 24.00 8.81
N ASP A 125 6.60 25.09 8.67
CA ASP A 125 6.28 26.37 9.28
C ASP A 125 4.94 26.92 8.76
N THR A 126 4.63 26.68 7.49
CA THR A 126 3.33 27.04 6.92
C THR A 126 2.20 26.23 7.55
N LEU A 127 2.41 24.92 7.73
CA LEU A 127 1.43 24.08 8.42
C LEU A 127 1.24 24.56 9.86
N GLN A 128 2.32 24.82 10.59
CA GLN A 128 2.27 25.29 11.97
C GLN A 128 1.51 26.62 12.08
N GLN A 129 1.78 27.58 11.18
CA GLN A 129 1.04 28.84 11.11
C GLN A 129 -0.47 28.66 10.87
N LEU A 130 -0.87 27.68 10.05
CA LEU A 130 -2.29 27.36 9.84
C LEU A 130 -2.91 26.73 11.09
N LEU A 131 -2.18 25.81 11.73
CA LEU A 131 -2.67 25.10 12.91
C LEU A 131 -2.75 26.01 14.15
N ASP A 132 -1.84 26.98 14.28
CA ASP A 132 -1.84 27.96 15.39
C ASP A 132 -3.03 28.94 15.33
N ARG A 133 -3.67 29.08 14.16
CA ARG A 133 -4.90 29.88 13.98
C ARG A 133 -6.19 29.13 14.30
N LEU A 134 -6.08 27.86 14.72
CA LEU A 134 -7.24 27.03 15.07
C LEU A 134 -7.66 27.27 16.53
N ASN A 135 -8.90 27.74 16.75
CA ASN A 135 -9.49 27.77 18.09
C ASN A 135 -9.87 26.36 18.59
N ASP A 136 -10.29 26.27 19.86
CA ASP A 136 -10.69 25.01 20.50
C ASP A 136 -11.87 24.28 19.83
N ASP A 137 -12.76 25.00 19.15
CA ASP A 137 -13.93 24.41 18.46
C ASP A 137 -13.54 23.59 17.22
N HIS A 138 -12.44 23.95 16.55
CA HIS A 138 -11.86 23.17 15.46
C HIS A 138 -11.25 21.87 15.99
N LYS A 139 -12.07 20.86 16.23
CA LYS A 139 -11.67 19.61 16.88
C LYS A 139 -10.98 18.63 15.94
N TYR A 140 -11.40 18.55 14.69
CA TYR A 140 -10.94 17.56 13.71
C TYR A 140 -10.11 18.22 12.62
N VAL A 141 -8.86 17.78 12.47
CA VAL A 141 -7.92 18.35 11.51
C VAL A 141 -7.52 17.27 10.52
N PHE A 142 -7.90 17.46 9.27
CA PHE A 142 -7.61 16.57 8.16
C PHE A 142 -6.53 17.22 7.29
N ILE A 143 -5.41 16.53 7.08
CA ILE A 143 -4.27 17.04 6.33
C ILE A 143 -3.99 16.09 5.17
N ASP A 144 -4.36 16.47 3.95
CA ASP A 144 -4.09 15.71 2.74
C ASP A 144 -2.73 16.07 2.12
N GLU A 145 -2.04 15.05 1.62
CA GLU A 145 -0.70 15.11 1.06
C GLU A 145 0.35 15.75 2.00
N ILE A 146 0.32 15.39 3.29
CA ILE A 146 1.25 15.90 4.30
C ILE A 146 2.73 15.58 3.98
N THR A 147 2.97 14.51 3.22
CA THR A 147 4.31 14.11 2.77
C THR A 147 4.94 15.05 1.74
N CYS A 148 4.21 16.06 1.28
CA CYS A 148 4.77 17.14 0.46
C CYS A 148 5.66 18.10 1.26
N MET A 149 5.63 18.02 2.59
CA MET A 149 6.47 18.81 3.47
C MET A 149 7.93 18.39 3.41
N LYS A 150 8.83 19.37 3.30
CA LYS A 150 10.26 19.14 3.49
C LYS A 150 10.55 18.68 4.92
N ASP A 151 11.45 17.72 5.06
CA ASP A 151 11.88 17.17 6.35
C ASP A 151 10.72 16.64 7.21
N PHE A 152 9.66 16.16 6.54
CA PHE A 152 8.49 15.55 7.18
C PHE A 152 8.89 14.47 8.19
N THR A 153 9.87 13.63 7.84
CA THR A 153 10.28 12.49 8.70
C THR A 153 10.82 12.89 10.07
N ASN A 154 11.43 14.07 10.18
CA ASN A 154 12.06 14.53 11.43
C ASN A 154 11.19 15.53 12.21
N ARG A 155 10.35 16.31 11.54
CA ARG A 155 9.66 17.45 12.17
C ARG A 155 8.19 17.23 12.53
N ILE A 156 7.58 16.11 12.09
CA ILE A 156 6.15 15.88 12.25
C ILE A 156 5.70 15.63 13.71
N GLY A 157 6.63 15.32 14.62
CA GLY A 157 6.35 15.15 16.05
C GLY A 157 5.60 16.33 16.68
N ILE A 158 5.72 17.54 16.11
CA ILE A 158 4.96 18.72 16.53
C ILE A 158 3.44 18.49 16.53
N LEU A 159 2.92 17.67 15.62
CA LEU A 159 1.49 17.34 15.57
C LEU A 159 1.03 16.61 16.83
N MET A 160 1.85 15.65 17.27
CA MET A 160 1.60 14.85 18.46
C MET A 160 1.77 15.72 19.72
N ASP A 161 2.89 16.42 19.82
CA ASP A 161 3.27 17.15 21.03
C ASP A 161 2.39 18.37 21.31
N GLN A 162 2.01 19.12 20.27
CA GLN A 162 1.35 20.43 20.46
C GLN A 162 -0.15 20.40 20.19
N TYR A 163 -0.61 19.65 19.18
CA TYR A 163 -2.00 19.75 18.73
C TYR A 163 -2.88 18.63 19.28
N THR A 164 -2.43 17.37 19.18
CA THR A 164 -3.22 16.26 19.74
C THR A 164 -3.31 16.32 21.28
N SER A 165 -2.24 16.77 21.94
CA SER A 165 -2.21 17.03 23.40
C SER A 165 -3.26 18.06 23.83
N ARG A 166 -3.47 19.12 23.03
CA ARG A 166 -4.54 20.13 23.19
C ARG A 166 -5.93 19.61 22.85
N GLY A 167 -6.08 18.36 22.41
CA GLY A 167 -7.36 17.70 22.20
C GLY A 167 -7.86 17.70 20.75
N LYS A 168 -7.02 18.14 19.82
CA LYS A 168 -7.27 17.98 18.38
C LYS A 168 -7.21 16.50 18.01
N ARG A 169 -7.96 16.13 16.98
CA ARG A 169 -7.89 14.82 16.32
C ARG A 169 -7.32 15.04 14.93
N VAL A 170 -6.06 14.67 14.77
CA VAL A 170 -5.32 14.89 13.52
C VAL A 170 -5.36 13.61 12.69
N VAL A 171 -5.86 13.73 11.47
CA VAL A 171 -5.89 12.69 10.43
C VAL A 171 -5.05 13.20 9.29
N MET A 172 -4.06 12.43 8.84
CA MET A 172 -3.15 12.83 7.78
C MET A 172 -3.07 11.76 6.69
N SER A 173 -2.98 12.20 5.45
CA SER A 173 -2.70 11.33 4.30
C SER A 173 -1.51 11.80 3.51
N GLY A 174 -0.90 10.87 2.76
CA GLY A 174 0.08 11.23 1.76
C GLY A 174 0.52 10.05 0.92
N THR A 175 1.06 10.38 -0.24
CA THR A 175 1.39 9.38 -1.25
C THR A 175 2.82 8.83 -1.11
N ASP A 176 3.70 9.47 -0.32
CA ASP A 176 5.04 8.96 0.01
C ASP A 176 4.98 7.95 1.18
N SER A 177 4.73 6.69 0.85
CA SER A 177 4.59 5.61 1.84
C SER A 177 5.87 5.28 2.57
N TYR A 178 7.03 5.51 1.96
CA TYR A 178 8.32 5.30 2.60
C TYR A 178 8.54 6.31 3.74
N ALA A 179 8.27 7.59 3.48
CA ALA A 179 8.38 8.64 4.49
C ALA A 179 7.44 8.39 5.68
N PHE A 180 6.20 7.94 5.43
CA PHE A 180 5.26 7.55 6.48
C PHE A 180 5.78 6.40 7.35
N LEU A 181 6.32 5.34 6.75
CA LEU A 181 6.86 4.21 7.49
C LEU A 181 8.04 4.63 8.39
N LYS A 182 8.90 5.50 7.87
CA LYS A 182 10.01 6.07 8.66
C LYS A 182 9.50 6.87 9.85
N VAL A 183 8.46 7.69 9.66
CA VAL A 183 7.81 8.41 10.78
C VAL A 183 7.22 7.44 11.79
N ASP A 184 6.50 6.41 11.36
CA ASP A 184 5.88 5.45 12.26
C ASP A 184 6.92 4.74 13.14
N ARG A 185 8.08 4.36 12.56
CA ARG A 185 9.21 3.79 13.31
C ARG A 185 9.82 4.76 14.32
N CYS A 186 9.85 6.06 14.02
CA CYS A 186 10.53 7.06 14.87
C CYS A 186 9.60 7.73 15.91
N TRP A 187 8.31 7.87 15.59
CA TRP A 187 7.36 8.71 16.33
C TRP A 187 6.09 7.98 16.73
N HIS A 188 5.98 6.67 16.43
CA HIS A 188 4.83 5.81 16.72
C HIS A 188 3.49 6.47 16.35
N ILE A 189 3.16 6.47 15.06
CA ILE A 189 1.85 6.93 14.59
C ILE A 189 0.83 5.95 15.19
N GLY A 190 0.12 6.39 16.24
CA GLY A 190 -0.73 5.47 17.01
C GLY A 190 -1.85 4.80 16.21
N CYS A 191 -2.21 5.27 15.00
CA CYS A 191 -3.05 4.52 14.06
C CYS A 191 -2.55 4.72 12.62
N PHE A 192 -2.09 3.66 11.93
CA PHE A 192 -1.52 3.75 10.59
C PHE A 192 -2.14 2.72 9.62
N ARG A 193 -2.57 3.19 8.44
CA ARG A 193 -3.06 2.33 7.34
C ARG A 193 -2.29 2.61 6.05
N SER A 194 -1.77 1.56 5.43
CA SER A 194 -1.14 1.62 4.12
C SER A 194 -2.03 0.96 3.07
N ILE A 195 -2.44 1.71 2.06
CA ILE A 195 -3.39 1.32 1.02
C ILE A 195 -2.73 1.49 -0.35
N SER A 196 -1.87 0.53 -0.70
CA SER A 196 -1.17 0.51 -1.99
C SER A 196 -2.01 -0.09 -3.12
N PHE A 197 -3.10 -0.78 -2.79
CA PHE A 197 -4.13 -1.27 -3.72
C PHE A 197 -5.48 -1.33 -3.01
N MET A 198 -6.56 -1.52 -3.78
CA MET A 198 -7.93 -1.68 -3.26
C MET A 198 -8.33 -3.15 -3.30
N SER A 199 -9.03 -3.67 -2.29
CA SER A 199 -9.57 -5.04 -2.35
C SER A 199 -10.56 -5.16 -3.53
N TYR A 200 -10.79 -6.38 -4.03
CA TYR A 200 -11.75 -6.59 -5.12
C TYR A 200 -13.18 -6.27 -4.65
N GLU A 201 -13.52 -6.62 -3.41
CA GLU A 201 -14.82 -6.32 -2.82
C GLU A 201 -15.06 -4.80 -2.76
N GLU A 202 -14.08 -4.06 -2.23
CA GLU A 202 -14.14 -2.60 -2.14
C GLU A 202 -14.18 -1.97 -3.54
N ALA A 203 -13.38 -2.47 -4.50
CA ALA A 203 -13.38 -1.98 -5.87
C ALA A 203 -14.71 -2.23 -6.56
N ARG A 204 -15.28 -3.42 -6.42
CA ARG A 204 -16.59 -3.78 -6.97
C ARG A 204 -17.67 -2.87 -6.42
N ARG A 205 -17.65 -2.59 -5.12
CA ARG A 205 -18.64 -1.74 -4.45
C ARG A 205 -18.49 -0.28 -4.89
N THR A 206 -17.29 0.28 -4.80
CA THR A 206 -17.02 1.72 -5.01
C THR A 206 -16.91 2.16 -6.47
N THR A 207 -16.52 1.26 -7.37
CA THR A 207 -16.31 1.58 -8.80
C THR A 207 -17.20 0.78 -9.75
N ARG A 208 -18.02 -0.15 -9.23
CA ARG A 208 -18.82 -1.09 -10.02
C ARG A 208 -17.99 -1.95 -10.98
N MET A 209 -16.70 -2.10 -10.69
CA MET A 209 -15.76 -2.81 -11.51
C MET A 209 -16.03 -4.32 -11.45
N ASP A 210 -16.15 -4.94 -12.63
CA ASP A 210 -16.18 -6.39 -12.72
C ASP A 210 -14.78 -6.98 -12.47
N PHE A 211 -14.74 -8.29 -12.22
CA PHE A 211 -13.48 -8.93 -11.86
C PHE A 211 -12.43 -8.90 -12.97
N SER A 212 -12.86 -9.05 -14.23
CA SER A 212 -11.96 -8.96 -15.38
C SER A 212 -11.29 -7.58 -15.45
N SER A 213 -12.07 -6.53 -15.22
CA SER A 213 -11.58 -5.15 -15.16
C SER A 213 -10.68 -4.93 -13.95
N TYR A 214 -10.95 -5.59 -12.82
CA TYR A 214 -10.10 -5.53 -11.63
C TYR A 214 -8.74 -6.19 -11.86
N LEU A 215 -8.67 -7.37 -12.48
CA LEU A 215 -7.39 -7.98 -12.85
C LEU A 215 -6.57 -7.09 -13.79
N MET A 216 -7.24 -6.31 -14.64
CA MET A 216 -6.59 -5.40 -15.57
C MET A 216 -6.18 -4.06 -14.94
N SER A 217 -6.77 -3.65 -13.80
CA SER A 217 -6.62 -2.29 -13.25
C SER A 217 -6.21 -2.22 -11.77
N GLY A 218 -6.19 -3.35 -11.07
CA GLY A 218 -5.83 -3.43 -9.65
C GLY A 218 -6.73 -2.65 -8.70
N GLY A 219 -7.96 -2.31 -9.13
CA GLY A 219 -8.89 -1.49 -8.33
C GLY A 219 -8.46 -0.02 -8.17
N LEU A 220 -7.51 0.44 -8.98
CA LEU A 220 -7.05 1.84 -8.96
C LEU A 220 -8.05 2.74 -9.70
N TYR A 221 -8.30 3.94 -9.15
CA TYR A 221 -9.15 4.94 -9.79
C TYR A 221 -8.49 5.56 -11.02
N GLY A 222 -9.27 5.67 -12.10
CA GLY A 222 -8.86 6.39 -13.31
C GLY A 222 -7.70 5.74 -14.06
N THR A 223 -7.60 4.41 -14.03
CA THR A 223 -6.56 3.62 -14.72
C THR A 223 -6.61 3.67 -16.23
N GLU A 224 -7.71 4.17 -16.80
CA GLU A 224 -7.86 4.37 -18.24
C GLU A 224 -6.71 5.16 -18.87
N LYS A 225 -6.17 6.18 -18.16
CA LYS A 225 -5.00 6.96 -18.63
C LYS A 225 -3.68 6.17 -18.63
N TYR A 226 -3.64 5.03 -17.96
CA TYR A 226 -2.45 4.18 -17.79
C TYR A 226 -2.49 2.91 -18.65
N LYS A 227 -3.46 2.79 -19.58
CA LYS A 227 -3.52 1.64 -20.50
C LYS A 227 -2.34 1.62 -21.49
N GLY A 228 -1.81 0.42 -21.73
CA GLY A 228 -0.75 0.16 -22.70
C GLY A 228 0.65 0.56 -22.23
N THR A 229 1.66 0.29 -23.05
CA THR A 229 3.08 0.43 -22.70
C THR A 229 3.44 1.82 -22.17
N LYS A 230 3.01 2.87 -22.85
CA LYS A 230 3.26 4.26 -22.45
C LYS A 230 2.52 4.63 -21.16
N GLY A 231 1.31 4.09 -20.99
CA GLY A 231 0.52 4.28 -19.78
C GLY A 231 1.16 3.61 -18.56
N LEU A 232 1.66 2.38 -18.69
CA LEU A 232 2.42 1.70 -17.65
C LEU A 232 3.68 2.49 -17.26
N TRP A 233 4.45 2.95 -18.25
CA TRP A 233 5.64 3.78 -18.00
C TRP A 233 5.29 5.03 -17.20
N ASN A 234 4.24 5.74 -17.61
CA ASN A 234 3.77 6.93 -16.89
C ASN A 234 3.28 6.58 -15.47
N TYR A 235 2.62 5.44 -15.27
CA TYR A 235 2.20 5.03 -13.94
C TYR A 235 3.40 4.75 -13.02
N ILE A 236 4.37 3.96 -13.48
CA ILE A 236 5.60 3.66 -12.73
C ILE A 236 6.33 4.97 -12.40
N LYS A 237 6.44 5.85 -13.39
CA LYS A 237 7.04 7.18 -13.23
C LYS A 237 6.31 7.99 -12.13
N ASP A 238 5.05 8.32 -12.35
CA ASP A 238 4.29 9.28 -11.52
C ASP A 238 3.94 8.73 -10.12
N SER A 239 3.89 7.41 -9.97
CA SER A 239 3.37 6.73 -8.77
C SER A 239 4.44 6.08 -7.92
N ILE A 240 5.58 5.69 -8.52
CA ILE A 240 6.60 4.89 -7.84
C ILE A 240 7.92 5.61 -7.86
N VAL A 241 8.41 5.98 -9.05
CA VAL A 241 9.68 6.70 -9.20
C VAL A 241 9.60 8.07 -8.55
N ASP A 242 8.54 8.83 -8.82
CA ASP A 242 8.30 10.12 -8.19
C ASP A 242 8.29 9.98 -6.67
N ASN A 243 7.63 8.94 -6.14
CA ASN A 243 7.60 8.68 -4.70
C ASN A 243 8.99 8.38 -4.15
N LEU A 244 9.75 7.46 -4.74
CA LEU A 244 11.13 7.13 -4.34
C LEU A 244 12.03 8.38 -4.38
N ALA A 245 11.99 9.12 -5.49
CA ALA A 245 12.76 10.34 -5.68
C ALA A 245 12.34 11.43 -4.68
N PHE A 246 11.03 11.59 -4.42
CA PHE A 246 10.53 12.53 -3.41
C PHE A 246 10.99 12.15 -2.00
N SER A 247 10.94 10.86 -1.63
CA SER A 247 11.40 10.38 -0.33
C SER A 247 12.85 10.79 -0.12
N VAL A 248 13.72 10.43 -1.07
CA VAL A 248 15.17 10.66 -1.02
C VAL A 248 15.51 12.16 -1.07
N ARG A 249 14.82 12.95 -1.89
CA ARG A 249 15.10 14.38 -2.03
C ARG A 249 14.68 15.18 -0.80
N ARG A 250 13.54 14.83 -0.19
CA ARG A 250 12.92 15.63 0.89
C ARG A 250 13.32 15.17 2.29
N ASN A 251 13.95 14.00 2.41
CA ASN A 251 14.35 13.41 3.69
C ASN A 251 15.80 12.93 3.61
N PRO A 252 16.56 12.96 4.72
CA PRO A 252 17.92 12.42 4.76
C PRO A 252 17.86 10.89 4.72
N ILE A 253 17.85 10.31 3.52
CA ILE A 253 17.83 8.86 3.27
C ILE A 253 19.07 8.53 2.45
N GLU A 254 19.92 7.64 2.97
CA GLU A 254 21.07 7.11 2.24
C GLU A 254 20.63 5.95 1.34
N CYS A 255 20.85 6.10 0.05
CA CYS A 255 20.61 5.06 -0.95
C CYS A 255 21.55 5.22 -2.14
N SER A 256 21.89 4.12 -2.80
CA SER A 256 22.81 4.07 -3.94
C SER A 256 22.32 4.78 -5.20
N PHE A 257 21.03 5.15 -5.28
CA PHE A 257 20.47 5.85 -6.44
C PHE A 257 20.16 7.33 -6.20
N ALA A 258 20.66 7.93 -5.10
CA ALA A 258 20.37 9.32 -4.75
C ALA A 258 20.76 10.33 -5.84
N ASP A 259 21.86 10.06 -6.56
CA ASP A 259 22.38 10.93 -7.62
C ASP A 259 21.91 10.55 -9.03
N MET A 260 21.05 9.53 -9.16
CA MET A 260 20.53 9.11 -10.47
C MET A 260 19.52 10.11 -11.01
N SER A 261 19.53 10.33 -12.33
CA SER A 261 18.45 11.09 -12.96
C SER A 261 17.12 10.35 -12.85
N GLU A 262 15.99 11.08 -12.83
CA GLU A 262 14.64 10.52 -12.78
C GLU A 262 14.40 9.47 -13.88
N THR A 263 14.99 9.67 -15.07
CA THR A 263 14.91 8.72 -16.19
C THR A 263 15.67 7.43 -15.90
N GLU A 264 16.88 7.52 -15.34
CA GLU A 264 17.68 6.35 -14.97
C GLU A 264 17.04 5.56 -13.83
N LEU A 265 16.51 6.26 -12.81
CA LEU A 265 15.78 5.62 -11.73
C LEU A 265 14.52 4.92 -12.26
N CYS A 266 13.79 5.56 -13.18
CA CYS A 266 12.62 4.94 -13.83
C CYS A 266 13.00 3.66 -14.59
N GLN A 267 14.09 3.67 -15.34
CA GLN A 267 14.61 2.48 -16.01
C GLN A 267 14.96 1.36 -15.01
N ALA A 268 15.61 1.70 -13.90
CA ALA A 268 15.98 0.73 -12.87
C ALA A 268 14.76 0.13 -12.15
N VAL A 269 13.77 0.95 -11.78
CA VAL A 269 12.52 0.49 -11.17
C VAL A 269 11.74 -0.40 -12.14
N PHE A 270 11.61 0.02 -13.40
CA PHE A 270 10.94 -0.77 -14.43
C PHE A 270 11.62 -2.13 -14.62
N LEU A 271 12.96 -2.13 -14.77
CA LEU A 271 13.73 -3.37 -14.89
C LEU A 271 13.52 -4.28 -13.68
N THR A 272 13.56 -3.74 -12.47
CA THR A 272 13.33 -4.49 -11.22
C THR A 272 11.96 -5.17 -11.23
N MET A 273 10.90 -4.46 -11.62
CA MET A 273 9.56 -5.03 -11.71
C MET A 273 9.43 -6.11 -12.79
N CYS A 274 10.09 -5.94 -13.94
CA CYS A 274 10.15 -6.97 -14.96
C CYS A 274 10.86 -8.24 -14.48
N ILE A 275 11.98 -8.09 -13.76
CA ILE A 275 12.73 -9.22 -13.19
C ILE A 275 11.84 -9.98 -12.20
N ILE A 276 11.08 -9.27 -11.36
CA ILE A 276 10.10 -9.90 -10.46
C ILE A 276 9.06 -10.71 -11.25
N VAL A 277 8.41 -10.12 -12.25
CA VAL A 277 7.37 -10.83 -13.03
C VAL A 277 7.95 -12.03 -13.79
N CYS A 278 9.13 -11.89 -14.39
CA CYS A 278 9.82 -13.00 -15.07
C CYS A 278 10.19 -14.13 -14.10
N SER A 279 10.63 -13.80 -12.88
CA SER A 279 10.94 -14.79 -11.83
C SER A 279 9.72 -15.66 -11.52
N TRP A 280 8.51 -15.11 -11.52
CA TRP A 280 7.28 -15.88 -11.33
C TRP A 280 6.79 -16.62 -12.58
N GLU A 281 6.94 -16.04 -13.77
CA GLU A 281 6.52 -16.69 -15.02
C GLU A 281 7.36 -17.92 -15.33
N GLU A 282 8.67 -17.86 -15.06
CA GLU A 282 9.63 -18.94 -15.32
C GLU A 282 9.96 -19.79 -14.09
N ASP A 283 9.33 -19.49 -12.93
CA ASP A 283 9.61 -20.15 -11.65
C ASP A 283 11.11 -20.17 -11.29
N LEU A 284 11.75 -19.00 -11.40
CA LEU A 284 13.17 -18.78 -11.12
C LEU A 284 13.37 -18.00 -9.83
N GLN A 285 14.50 -18.23 -9.16
CA GLN A 285 14.93 -17.39 -8.04
C GLN A 285 15.31 -16.00 -8.52
N LEU A 286 14.89 -14.97 -7.77
CA LEU A 286 15.21 -13.59 -8.10
C LEU A 286 16.73 -13.36 -8.08
N ASP A 287 17.43 -13.82 -7.03
CA ASP A 287 18.88 -13.64 -6.90
C ASP A 287 19.66 -14.32 -8.03
N GLY A 288 19.28 -15.55 -8.41
CA GLY A 288 19.88 -16.23 -9.55
C GLY A 288 19.61 -15.52 -10.89
N LEU A 289 18.43 -14.90 -11.04
CA LEU A 289 18.11 -14.08 -12.20
C LEU A 289 18.90 -12.77 -12.20
N LEU A 290 19.07 -12.13 -11.04
CA LEU A 290 19.92 -10.95 -10.87
C LEU A 290 21.37 -11.28 -11.19
N ASP A 291 21.92 -12.38 -10.69
CA ASP A 291 23.28 -12.83 -11.01
C ASP A 291 23.45 -13.09 -12.50
N THR A 292 22.50 -13.78 -13.13
CA THR A 292 22.48 -14.00 -14.58
C THR A 292 22.42 -12.67 -15.36
N ILE A 293 21.73 -11.68 -14.82
CA ILE A 293 21.62 -10.34 -15.41
C ILE A 293 22.88 -9.51 -15.14
N PHE A 294 23.63 -9.67 -14.03
CA PHE A 294 24.74 -8.77 -13.68
C PHE A 294 26.15 -9.34 -13.88
N THR A 295 26.33 -10.66 -13.80
CA THR A 295 27.67 -11.31 -13.89
C THR A 295 28.16 -11.57 -15.32
N GLY A 296 27.30 -11.42 -16.32
CA GLY A 296 27.76 -11.17 -17.69
C GLY A 296 28.30 -12.37 -18.46
N GLU A 297 27.93 -13.60 -18.13
CA GLU A 297 27.77 -14.55 -19.24
C GLU A 297 26.67 -13.97 -20.14
N ARG A 298 26.88 -13.96 -21.47
CA ARG A 298 25.84 -13.65 -22.44
C ARG A 298 24.77 -14.73 -22.35
N SER A 299 24.01 -14.76 -21.26
CA SER A 299 22.82 -15.56 -21.18
C SER A 299 21.89 -15.01 -22.26
N THR A 300 21.47 -15.90 -23.13
CA THR A 300 20.42 -15.64 -24.11
C THR A 300 19.20 -15.02 -23.43
N ARG A 301 18.96 -15.33 -22.15
CA ARG A 301 17.89 -14.76 -21.30
C ARG A 301 18.04 -13.27 -21.00
N ARG A 302 19.18 -12.78 -20.48
CA ARG A 302 19.39 -11.33 -20.21
C ARG A 302 19.23 -10.51 -21.49
N SER A 303 19.82 -11.00 -22.58
CA SER A 303 19.82 -10.30 -23.87
C SER A 303 18.43 -10.27 -24.49
N LYS A 304 17.65 -11.34 -24.32
CA LYS A 304 16.21 -11.37 -24.65
C LYS A 304 15.44 -10.40 -23.76
N ILE A 305 15.36 -10.59 -22.44
CA ILE A 305 14.52 -9.74 -21.56
C ILE A 305 14.83 -8.24 -21.73
N ILE A 306 16.10 -7.83 -21.61
CA ILE A 306 16.47 -6.40 -21.69
C ILE A 306 16.35 -5.85 -23.12
N GLY A 307 16.76 -6.62 -24.13
CA GLY A 307 16.66 -6.20 -25.53
C GLY A 307 15.21 -6.09 -26.00
N ASN A 308 14.38 -7.05 -25.60
CA ASN A 308 12.96 -7.15 -25.95
C ASN A 308 12.14 -6.03 -25.30
N LEU A 309 12.36 -5.79 -24.01
CA LEU A 309 11.72 -4.70 -23.27
C LEU A 309 12.21 -3.34 -23.77
N GLY A 310 13.51 -3.21 -24.06
CA GLY A 310 14.08 -1.98 -24.58
C GLY A 310 13.48 -1.58 -25.94
N GLN A 311 13.28 -2.56 -26.83
CA GLN A 311 12.62 -2.33 -28.12
C GLN A 311 11.15 -1.92 -27.98
N GLU A 312 10.36 -2.59 -27.14
CA GLU A 312 8.93 -2.26 -26.95
C GLU A 312 8.72 -0.87 -26.32
N LEU A 313 9.65 -0.44 -25.47
CA LEU A 313 9.62 0.87 -24.81
C LEU A 313 10.31 1.97 -25.64
N GLY A 314 11.07 1.61 -26.66
CA GLY A 314 11.94 2.53 -27.39
C GLY A 314 13.07 3.10 -26.53
N ILE A 315 13.53 2.34 -25.52
CA ILE A 315 14.58 2.76 -24.59
C ILE A 315 15.76 1.79 -24.62
N THR A 316 16.97 2.33 -24.52
CA THR A 316 18.16 1.52 -24.26
C THR A 316 18.39 1.50 -22.76
N PHE A 317 18.20 0.34 -22.13
CA PHE A 317 18.51 0.17 -20.71
C PHE A 317 20.01 0.36 -20.47
N LYS A 318 20.36 1.28 -19.57
CA LYS A 318 21.73 1.39 -19.07
C LYS A 318 22.06 0.23 -18.15
N ARG A 319 23.35 -0.04 -17.95
CA ARG A 319 23.81 -0.96 -16.91
C ARG A 319 23.42 -0.36 -15.56
N VAL A 320 22.61 -1.09 -14.81
CA VAL A 320 22.26 -0.77 -13.42
C VAL A 320 23.18 -1.59 -12.50
N GLU A 321 23.60 -1.03 -11.38
CA GLU A 321 24.39 -1.78 -10.39
C GLU A 321 23.48 -2.63 -9.51
N ARG A 322 23.99 -3.77 -9.02
CA ARG A 322 23.20 -4.68 -8.15
C ARG A 322 22.70 -3.96 -6.90
N GLN A 323 23.55 -3.15 -6.27
CA GLN A 323 23.21 -2.36 -5.08
C GLN A 323 22.01 -1.43 -5.30
N VAL A 324 21.88 -0.85 -6.50
CA VAL A 324 20.74 0.00 -6.87
C VAL A 324 19.44 -0.79 -6.88
N ILE A 325 19.45 -2.01 -7.41
CA ILE A 325 18.26 -2.86 -7.43
C ILE A 325 17.90 -3.33 -6.03
N GLU A 326 18.88 -3.69 -5.20
CA GLU A 326 18.65 -4.08 -3.81
C GLU A 326 18.03 -2.93 -3.00
N ASP A 327 18.53 -1.70 -3.15
CA ASP A 327 17.94 -0.52 -2.51
C ASP A 327 16.51 -0.24 -3.03
N ILE A 328 16.27 -0.39 -4.34
CA ILE A 328 14.94 -0.25 -4.93
C ILE A 328 13.99 -1.32 -4.35
N LEU A 329 14.40 -2.59 -4.30
CA LEU A 329 13.59 -3.68 -3.77
C LEU A 329 13.19 -3.42 -2.31
N ARG A 330 14.17 -3.03 -1.47
CA ARG A 330 13.93 -2.67 -0.08
C ARG A 330 12.91 -1.53 0.05
N MET A 331 13.05 -0.46 -0.75
CA MET A 331 12.11 0.66 -0.70
C MET A 331 10.72 0.28 -1.25
N LEU A 332 10.64 -0.56 -2.29
CA LEU A 332 9.36 -1.06 -2.81
C LEU A 332 8.64 -1.96 -1.80
N GLU A 333 9.38 -2.76 -1.03
CA GLU A 333 8.85 -3.55 0.09
C GLU A 333 8.32 -2.64 1.19
N ASP A 334 9.10 -1.64 1.63
CA ASP A 334 8.69 -0.65 2.63
C ASP A 334 7.43 0.13 2.17
N MET A 335 7.33 0.46 0.88
CA MET A 335 6.14 1.09 0.27
C MET A 335 4.96 0.14 0.05
N LYS A 336 5.09 -1.14 0.41
CA LYS A 336 4.09 -2.20 0.19
C LYS A 336 3.70 -2.39 -1.27
N VAL A 337 4.58 -2.04 -2.21
CA VAL A 337 4.44 -2.27 -3.66
C VAL A 337 4.94 -3.66 -4.03
N VAL A 338 5.86 -4.21 -3.24
CA VAL A 338 6.36 -5.57 -3.33
C VAL A 338 6.16 -6.25 -1.98
N VAL A 339 5.88 -7.54 -1.97
CA VAL A 339 5.94 -8.38 -0.78
C VAL A 339 7.02 -9.44 -0.97
N VAL A 340 7.83 -9.63 0.07
CA VAL A 340 8.84 -10.69 0.13
C VAL A 340 8.20 -11.91 0.79
N ILE A 341 8.30 -13.05 0.14
CA ILE A 341 7.74 -14.32 0.57
C ILE A 341 8.92 -15.25 0.80
N LEU A 342 9.21 -15.55 2.06
CA LEU A 342 10.34 -16.40 2.44
C LEU A 342 9.98 -17.88 2.23
N ASN A 343 10.98 -18.70 1.91
CA ASN A 343 10.81 -20.15 1.93
C ASN A 343 10.81 -20.62 3.39
N LEU A 344 9.80 -21.38 3.79
CA LEU A 344 9.80 -22.06 5.10
C LEU A 344 10.89 -23.11 5.20
N HIS A 345 11.16 -23.81 4.10
CA HIS A 345 12.28 -24.71 4.01
C HIS A 345 13.55 -23.86 3.90
N ARG A 346 14.23 -23.63 5.03
CA ARG A 346 15.44 -22.78 5.17
C ARG A 346 16.63 -23.37 4.40
N ASP A 347 16.53 -23.40 3.08
CA ASP A 347 17.49 -23.95 2.15
C ASP A 347 17.73 -23.02 0.95
N SER A 348 18.57 -23.47 0.01
CA SER A 348 19.11 -22.78 -1.18
C SER A 348 18.08 -22.18 -2.17
N TYR A 349 16.79 -22.16 -1.85
CA TYR A 349 15.72 -21.68 -2.72
C TYR A 349 15.41 -20.17 -2.59
N GLY A 350 15.93 -19.50 -1.55
CA GLY A 350 15.86 -18.05 -1.41
C GLY A 350 14.44 -17.49 -1.20
N ALA A 351 14.28 -16.17 -1.34
CA ALA A 351 12.99 -15.49 -1.22
C ALA A 351 12.32 -15.28 -2.59
N LYS A 352 10.99 -15.36 -2.65
CA LYS A 352 10.19 -14.91 -3.80
C LYS A 352 9.70 -13.49 -3.54
N TYR A 353 9.61 -12.68 -4.59
CA TYR A 353 9.16 -11.29 -4.50
C TYR A 353 7.91 -11.14 -5.36
N MET A 354 6.79 -10.66 -4.83
CA MET A 354 5.56 -10.47 -5.60
C MET A 354 5.16 -9.00 -5.62
N ILE A 355 4.86 -8.46 -6.80
CA ILE A 355 4.30 -7.12 -6.93
C ILE A 355 2.85 -7.16 -6.44
N THR A 356 2.49 -6.19 -5.61
CA THR A 356 1.22 -6.20 -4.87
C THR A 356 0.07 -5.55 -5.61
N VAL A 357 0.39 -4.79 -6.66
CA VAL A 357 -0.56 -4.06 -7.49
C VAL A 357 -0.89 -4.90 -8.73
N PRO A 358 -2.09 -5.49 -8.84
CA PRO A 358 -2.41 -6.42 -9.93
C PRO A 358 -2.31 -5.78 -11.32
N PHE A 359 -2.61 -4.48 -11.42
CA PHE A 359 -2.40 -3.69 -12.63
C PHE A 359 -0.97 -3.79 -13.16
N LEU A 360 0.04 -3.59 -12.31
CA LEU A 360 1.45 -3.64 -12.70
C LEU A 360 1.82 -5.03 -13.19
N VAL A 361 1.45 -6.07 -12.45
CA VAL A 361 1.71 -7.46 -12.82
C VAL A 361 1.09 -7.79 -14.17
N ASN A 362 -0.19 -7.47 -14.34
CA ASN A 362 -0.92 -7.72 -15.57
C ASN A 362 -0.29 -7.01 -16.76
N GLN A 363 -0.02 -5.71 -16.66
CA GLN A 363 0.54 -4.93 -17.77
C GLN A 363 1.97 -5.38 -18.12
N ILE A 364 2.81 -5.65 -17.12
CA ILE A 364 4.18 -6.13 -17.34
C ILE A 364 4.17 -7.52 -17.99
N ALA A 365 3.34 -8.44 -17.49
CA ALA A 365 3.19 -9.77 -18.08
C ALA A 365 2.66 -9.68 -19.52
N TRP A 366 1.73 -8.75 -19.80
CA TRP A 366 1.24 -8.49 -21.17
C TRP A 366 2.35 -7.99 -22.10
N LEU A 367 3.23 -7.13 -21.61
CA LEU A 367 4.40 -6.66 -22.37
C LEU A 367 5.37 -7.79 -22.68
N ILE A 368 5.71 -8.60 -21.68
CA ILE A 368 6.61 -9.76 -21.85
C ILE A 368 6.02 -10.73 -22.86
N ALA A 369 4.76 -11.13 -22.68
CA ALA A 369 4.10 -12.12 -23.51
C ALA A 369 3.88 -11.67 -24.97
N ASN A 370 3.49 -10.41 -25.20
CA ASN A 370 3.35 -9.89 -26.57
C ASN A 370 4.65 -9.97 -27.36
N HIS A 371 5.77 -9.74 -26.70
CA HIS A 371 7.06 -9.83 -27.35
C HIS A 371 7.36 -11.28 -27.74
N VAL A 372 7.08 -12.25 -26.87
CA VAL A 372 7.20 -13.69 -27.15
C VAL A 372 6.34 -14.10 -28.35
N VAL A 373 5.12 -13.55 -28.47
CA VAL A 373 4.25 -13.78 -29.64
C VAL A 373 4.80 -13.13 -30.91
N LYS A 374 5.30 -11.89 -30.84
CA LYS A 374 5.91 -11.19 -32.00
C LYS A 374 7.17 -11.88 -32.51
N THR A 375 7.90 -12.58 -31.65
CA THR A 375 9.10 -13.37 -31.99
C THR A 375 8.78 -14.80 -32.46
N GLY A 376 7.50 -15.18 -32.51
CA GLY A 376 7.02 -16.44 -33.09
C GLY A 376 7.07 -17.64 -32.15
N GLU A 377 7.27 -17.45 -30.84
CA GLU A 377 7.52 -18.53 -29.89
C GLU A 377 6.23 -19.16 -29.27
N LYS A 378 5.05 -18.51 -29.27
CA LYS A 378 3.79 -19.05 -28.68
C LYS A 378 2.47 -18.55 -29.33
N ARG A 379 1.35 -19.27 -29.10
CA ARG A 379 -0.03 -18.86 -29.49
C ARG A 379 -0.61 -17.81 -28.52
N LYS A 380 -1.32 -16.81 -29.05
CA LYS A 380 -1.90 -15.66 -28.31
C LYS A 380 -2.86 -16.04 -27.16
N GLU A 381 -3.65 -17.12 -27.30
CA GLU A 381 -4.61 -17.55 -26.26
C GLU A 381 -3.93 -18.12 -25.00
N GLU A 382 -2.83 -18.85 -25.17
CA GLU A 382 -2.07 -19.44 -24.06
C GLU A 382 -1.36 -18.36 -23.24
N SER A 383 -0.84 -17.33 -23.91
CA SER A 383 -0.26 -16.14 -23.29
C SER A 383 -1.28 -15.36 -22.45
N VAL A 384 -2.49 -15.11 -22.97
CA VAL A 384 -3.55 -14.40 -22.21
C VAL A 384 -3.97 -15.17 -20.97
N ARG A 385 -3.96 -16.50 -21.04
CA ARG A 385 -4.24 -17.35 -19.90
C ARG A 385 -3.17 -17.23 -18.81
N GLN A 386 -1.89 -17.36 -19.18
CA GLN A 386 -0.74 -17.24 -18.28
C GLN A 386 -0.70 -15.87 -17.57
N ILE A 387 -1.00 -14.78 -18.29
CA ILE A 387 -1.03 -13.42 -17.72
C ILE A 387 -2.13 -13.26 -16.65
N ASN A 388 -3.30 -13.82 -16.89
CA ASN A 388 -4.38 -13.76 -15.90
C ASN A 388 -4.08 -14.62 -14.67
N GLU A 389 -3.34 -15.72 -14.83
CA GLU A 389 -2.93 -16.59 -13.73
C GLU A 389 -1.93 -15.88 -12.80
N ILE A 390 -0.90 -15.21 -13.34
CA ILE A 390 0.07 -14.46 -12.53
C ILE A 390 -0.56 -13.22 -11.87
N ALA A 391 -1.44 -12.50 -12.58
CA ALA A 391 -2.18 -11.37 -11.99
C ALA A 391 -3.08 -11.85 -10.84
N LEU A 392 -3.67 -13.03 -10.95
CA LEU A 392 -4.48 -13.62 -9.89
C LEU A 392 -3.64 -14.07 -8.70
N LYS A 393 -2.47 -14.70 -8.90
CA LYS A 393 -1.52 -15.00 -7.81
C LYS A 393 -1.18 -13.73 -7.03
N SER A 394 -0.87 -12.64 -7.73
CA SER A 394 -0.61 -11.32 -7.14
C SER A 394 -1.78 -10.84 -6.28
N VAL A 395 -3.02 -10.92 -6.76
CA VAL A 395 -4.22 -10.56 -5.98
C VAL A 395 -4.29 -11.35 -4.67
N VAL A 396 -4.21 -12.69 -4.75
CA VAL A 396 -4.34 -13.56 -3.56
C VAL A 396 -3.24 -13.27 -2.55
N ILE A 397 -1.99 -13.25 -2.99
CA ILE A 397 -0.84 -12.99 -2.12
C ILE A 397 -0.96 -11.61 -1.45
N SER A 398 -1.33 -10.59 -2.21
CA SER A 398 -1.41 -9.21 -1.70
C SER A 398 -2.56 -9.05 -0.71
N HIS A 399 -3.73 -9.59 -1.04
CA HIS A 399 -4.86 -9.54 -0.12
C HIS A 399 -4.53 -10.25 1.19
N THR A 400 -3.87 -11.39 1.09
CA THR A 400 -3.46 -12.16 2.26
C THR A 400 -2.41 -11.42 3.08
N ALA A 401 -1.36 -10.89 2.44
CA ALA A 401 -0.28 -10.20 3.12
C ALA A 401 -0.69 -8.88 3.79
N TYR A 402 -1.70 -8.19 3.25
CA TYR A 402 -2.06 -6.83 3.70
C TYR A 402 -3.42 -6.72 4.38
N HIS A 403 -4.34 -7.65 4.15
CA HIS A 403 -5.64 -7.67 4.82
C HIS A 403 -5.77 -8.75 5.90
N LEU A 404 -4.82 -9.69 6.02
CA LEU A 404 -4.69 -10.61 7.16
C LEU A 404 -3.48 -10.21 8.02
N TRP A 405 -3.64 -9.12 8.77
CA TRP A 405 -2.59 -8.45 9.56
C TRP A 405 -1.92 -9.32 10.65
N HIS A 406 -2.51 -10.45 11.03
CA HIS A 406 -1.97 -11.40 12.00
C HIS A 406 -1.31 -12.61 11.33
N LYS A 407 -1.19 -12.65 9.99
CA LYS A 407 -0.55 -13.74 9.26
C LYS A 407 0.71 -13.26 8.55
N THR A 408 1.73 -14.10 8.54
CA THR A 408 2.91 -13.93 7.69
C THR A 408 2.82 -14.87 6.50
N CYS A 409 3.05 -14.34 5.31
CA CYS A 409 3.09 -15.08 4.07
C CYS A 409 4.46 -15.73 3.86
N TYR A 410 4.45 -17.02 3.60
CA TYR A 410 5.60 -17.81 3.17
C TYR A 410 5.26 -18.61 1.92
N TYR A 411 6.26 -19.25 1.34
CA TYR A 411 6.06 -20.35 0.42
C TYR A 411 6.86 -21.55 0.95
N TYR A 412 6.61 -22.73 0.42
CA TYR A 412 7.40 -23.91 0.77
C TYR A 412 7.96 -24.52 -0.51
N ARG A 413 9.27 -24.77 -0.56
CA ARG A 413 9.88 -25.54 -1.63
C ARG A 413 11.07 -26.34 -1.14
N ASP A 414 11.03 -27.64 -1.46
CA ASP A 414 12.15 -28.57 -1.33
C ASP A 414 12.46 -29.23 -2.70
N ASP A 415 13.40 -30.17 -2.73
CA ASP A 415 13.80 -30.89 -3.96
C ASP A 415 12.65 -31.66 -4.66
N LYS A 416 11.53 -31.90 -3.97
CA LYS A 416 10.43 -32.78 -4.41
C LYS A 416 9.07 -32.07 -4.48
N THR A 417 8.90 -30.98 -3.75
CA THR A 417 7.60 -30.42 -3.41
C THR A 417 7.66 -28.89 -3.44
N GLU A 418 6.60 -28.28 -3.95
CA GLU A 418 6.42 -26.83 -3.94
C GLU A 418 4.98 -26.47 -3.56
N VAL A 419 4.84 -25.52 -2.63
CA VAL A 419 3.59 -24.89 -2.20
C VAL A 419 3.73 -23.40 -2.46
N ASP A 420 2.79 -22.84 -3.23
CA ASP A 420 2.83 -21.44 -3.68
C ASP A 420 2.63 -20.41 -2.53
N LEU A 421 1.86 -20.74 -1.48
CA LEU A 421 1.60 -19.87 -0.34
C LEU A 421 1.39 -20.66 0.97
N VAL A 422 1.93 -20.18 2.07
CA VAL A 422 1.72 -20.72 3.42
C VAL A 422 1.51 -19.54 4.37
N LEU A 423 0.52 -19.65 5.24
CA LEU A 423 0.16 -18.57 6.17
C LEU A 423 0.40 -19.03 7.61
N LEU A 424 1.27 -18.33 8.32
CA LEU A 424 1.55 -18.59 9.73
C LEU A 424 1.07 -17.42 10.59
N ASP A 425 0.52 -17.69 11.78
CA ASP A 425 0.17 -16.64 12.74
C ASP A 425 1.40 -15.86 13.23
N GLN A 426 1.26 -14.54 13.35
CA GLN A 426 2.28 -13.61 13.86
C GLN A 426 2.31 -13.54 15.40
N GLU A 427 1.21 -13.89 16.06
CA GLU A 427 1.07 -13.76 17.51
C GLU A 427 0.79 -15.10 18.19
N ASP A 428 1.83 -15.91 18.36
CA ASP A 428 2.04 -16.54 19.66
C ASP A 428 3.54 -16.72 19.92
N LEU A 429 4.15 -15.63 20.41
CA LEU A 429 5.49 -15.66 21.04
C LEU A 429 5.45 -16.38 22.40
N ARG A 430 4.27 -16.85 22.85
CA ARG A 430 4.18 -17.94 23.83
C ARG A 430 4.21 -19.23 23.03
N LEU A 431 5.35 -19.90 23.10
CA LEU A 431 5.77 -21.14 22.41
C LEU A 431 4.82 -22.35 22.54
N GLU A 432 3.56 -22.19 22.93
CA GLU A 432 2.68 -23.31 23.25
C GLU A 432 1.67 -23.66 22.15
N GLU A 433 1.19 -22.74 21.28
CA GLU A 433 0.23 -23.10 20.21
C GLU A 433 0.38 -22.24 18.93
N LEU A 434 1.39 -22.50 18.09
CA LEU A 434 1.49 -21.92 16.74
C LEU A 434 0.47 -22.59 15.81
N GLN A 435 -0.62 -21.88 15.47
CA GLN A 435 -1.54 -22.34 14.43
C GLN A 435 -1.03 -21.91 13.03
N ALA A 436 -0.87 -22.90 12.15
CA ALA A 436 -0.50 -22.68 10.75
C ALA A 436 -1.69 -23.00 9.85
N SER A 437 -1.94 -22.13 8.87
CA SER A 437 -2.90 -22.39 7.80
C SER A 437 -2.12 -22.61 6.51
N LEU A 438 -2.02 -23.86 6.06
CA LEU A 438 -1.36 -24.16 4.79
C LEU A 438 -2.31 -23.83 3.65
N VAL A 439 -1.92 -22.95 2.71
CA VAL A 439 -2.77 -22.51 1.60
C VAL A 439 -2.19 -22.92 0.25
N ASP A 440 -2.52 -24.13 -0.23
CA ASP A 440 -2.05 -24.54 -1.56
C ASP A 440 -2.82 -23.81 -2.65
N ILE A 441 -2.17 -22.85 -3.32
CA ILE A 441 -2.72 -22.18 -4.50
C ILE A 441 -2.40 -23.02 -5.74
N ASN A 442 -3.11 -24.14 -5.89
CA ASN A 442 -2.82 -25.05 -7.00
C ASN A 442 -3.54 -24.56 -8.27
N ILE A 443 -2.78 -23.99 -9.21
CA ILE A 443 -3.26 -23.61 -10.55
C ILE A 443 -3.28 -24.86 -11.46
N THR A 444 -3.94 -25.94 -11.04
CA THR A 444 -4.14 -27.09 -11.95
C THR A 444 -5.35 -26.85 -12.85
N ASN A 445 -5.40 -27.53 -13.99
CA ASN A 445 -6.51 -27.44 -14.93
C ASN A 445 -7.82 -28.09 -14.42
N HIS A 446 -7.82 -28.81 -13.29
CA HIS A 446 -9.01 -29.50 -12.79
C HIS A 446 -9.06 -29.49 -11.25
N ALA A 447 -10.24 -29.17 -10.68
CA ALA A 447 -10.43 -29.08 -9.22
C ALA A 447 -10.05 -30.40 -8.54
N ASP A 448 -10.37 -31.51 -9.18
CA ASP A 448 -10.06 -32.87 -8.70
C ASP A 448 -8.54 -33.13 -8.72
N THR A 449 -7.79 -32.61 -9.69
CA THR A 449 -6.33 -32.73 -9.73
C THR A 449 -5.65 -31.84 -8.69
N ALA A 450 -6.18 -30.66 -8.40
CA ALA A 450 -5.69 -29.84 -7.30
C ALA A 450 -6.01 -30.45 -5.93
N TYR A 451 -7.20 -31.04 -5.78
CA TYR A 451 -7.58 -31.77 -4.59
C TYR A 451 -6.74 -33.05 -4.42
N GLU A 452 -6.50 -33.82 -5.49
CA GLU A 452 -5.63 -35.00 -5.47
C GLU A 452 -4.16 -34.65 -5.26
N LYS A 453 -3.63 -33.58 -5.86
CA LYS A 453 -2.26 -33.10 -5.57
C LYS A 453 -2.15 -32.55 -4.15
N GLY A 454 -3.17 -31.85 -3.69
CA GLY A 454 -3.30 -31.40 -2.30
C GLY A 454 -3.47 -32.56 -1.31
N GLN A 455 -4.06 -33.69 -1.69
CA GLN A 455 -4.06 -34.93 -0.90
C GLN A 455 -2.73 -35.70 -1.02
N ARG A 456 -1.99 -35.59 -2.15
CA ARG A 456 -0.74 -36.34 -2.42
C ARG A 456 0.51 -35.71 -1.85
N MET A 457 0.52 -34.41 -1.59
CA MET A 457 1.43 -33.87 -0.57
C MET A 457 0.97 -34.45 0.76
N LYS A 458 1.50 -35.61 1.13
CA LYS A 458 1.26 -36.21 2.44
C LYS A 458 1.47 -35.16 3.53
N GLU A 459 0.74 -35.26 4.63
CA GLU A 459 1.13 -34.66 5.91
C GLU A 459 2.65 -34.68 5.98
N VAL A 460 3.25 -33.50 5.93
CA VAL A 460 4.69 -33.39 6.06
C VAL A 460 4.95 -33.85 7.47
N ASN A 461 5.62 -35.01 7.54
CA ASN A 461 5.90 -35.71 8.78
C ASN A 461 6.48 -34.72 9.82
N PRO A 462 5.99 -34.69 11.07
CA PRO A 462 6.43 -33.75 12.13
C PRO A 462 7.95 -33.67 12.35
N TYR A 463 8.71 -34.67 11.89
CA TYR A 463 10.18 -34.69 11.95
C TYR A 463 10.89 -33.83 10.88
N PHE A 464 10.17 -33.18 9.95
CA PHE A 464 10.75 -32.20 9.01
C PHE A 464 10.55 -30.74 9.45
N PHE A 465 9.63 -30.54 10.41
CA PHE A 465 9.33 -29.27 11.07
C PHE A 465 9.87 -29.22 12.51
N GLU A 466 10.78 -30.12 12.86
CA GLU A 466 11.25 -30.32 14.24
C GLU A 466 12.04 -29.13 14.83
N GLU A 467 12.37 -28.10 14.04
CA GLU A 467 12.86 -26.82 14.57
C GLU A 467 11.83 -25.66 14.48
N LEU A 468 10.70 -25.81 13.79
CA LEU A 468 9.62 -24.81 13.75
C LEU A 468 8.31 -25.46 13.28
N VAL A 469 7.33 -25.58 14.20
CA VAL A 469 5.90 -25.87 14.00
C VAL A 469 5.48 -27.35 14.18
N TYR A 470 5.04 -27.69 15.40
CA TYR A 470 4.17 -28.85 15.68
C TYR A 470 2.70 -28.41 15.67
N GLY A 471 1.83 -29.17 14.99
CA GLY A 471 0.37 -29.05 15.06
C GLY A 471 -0.28 -28.22 13.95
N ILE A 472 -0.37 -28.76 12.72
CA ILE A 472 -1.10 -28.14 11.61
C ILE A 472 -2.36 -28.97 11.33
N ASP A 473 -3.49 -28.59 11.92
CA ASP A 473 -4.78 -29.29 11.72
C ASP A 473 -5.61 -28.74 10.54
N GLU A 474 -5.23 -27.61 9.93
CA GLU A 474 -6.01 -27.01 8.83
C GLU A 474 -5.17 -26.80 7.56
N ARG A 475 -5.34 -27.73 6.60
CA ARG A 475 -4.92 -27.55 5.21
C ARG A 475 -6.06 -26.95 4.40
N ILE A 476 -5.82 -25.79 3.81
CA ILE A 476 -6.76 -25.10 2.91
C ILE A 476 -6.20 -25.17 1.49
N ILE A 477 -6.97 -25.70 0.54
CA ILE A 477 -6.58 -25.74 -0.87
C ILE A 477 -7.37 -24.65 -1.60
N LEU A 478 -6.68 -23.63 -2.09
CA LEU A 478 -7.25 -22.61 -2.96
C LEU A 478 -7.03 -23.01 -4.42
N TYR A 479 -8.11 -23.34 -5.11
CA TYR A 479 -8.05 -23.81 -6.49
C TYR A 479 -8.17 -22.66 -7.51
N LEU A 480 -7.19 -22.53 -8.40
CA LEU A 480 -7.13 -21.49 -9.44
C LEU A 480 -7.22 -22.02 -10.88
N GLY A 481 -8.08 -23.01 -11.15
CA GLY A 481 -8.24 -23.58 -12.50
C GLY A 481 -9.59 -23.34 -13.21
N PRO A 482 -9.79 -23.89 -14.42
CA PRO A 482 -10.86 -23.55 -15.36
C PRO A 482 -12.28 -23.99 -14.97
N THR A 483 -12.55 -24.41 -13.73
CA THR A 483 -13.95 -24.42 -13.26
C THR A 483 -14.39 -22.98 -13.10
N ASN A 484 -15.01 -22.43 -14.15
CA ASN A 484 -15.57 -21.08 -14.27
C ASN A 484 -14.85 -20.08 -13.35
N LYS A 485 -13.79 -19.40 -13.83
CA LYS A 485 -12.89 -18.49 -13.06
C LYS A 485 -13.57 -17.69 -11.92
N LYS A 486 -14.83 -17.31 -12.11
CA LYS A 486 -15.71 -16.70 -11.11
C LYS A 486 -15.91 -17.53 -9.82
N LYS A 487 -16.11 -18.85 -9.91
CA LYS A 487 -16.35 -19.77 -8.78
C LYS A 487 -15.07 -20.02 -7.97
N GLY A 488 -13.93 -20.25 -8.61
CA GLY A 488 -12.64 -20.38 -7.92
C GLY A 488 -12.29 -19.14 -7.10
N LEU A 489 -12.52 -17.95 -7.68
CA LEU A 489 -12.38 -16.69 -6.96
C LEU A 489 -13.43 -16.51 -5.86
N THR A 490 -14.71 -16.83 -6.11
CA THR A 490 -15.76 -16.72 -5.08
C THR A 490 -15.36 -17.52 -3.85
N ASN A 491 -14.83 -18.73 -4.02
CA ASN A 491 -14.31 -19.53 -2.91
C ASN A 491 -13.13 -18.86 -2.18
N VAL A 492 -12.22 -18.18 -2.90
CA VAL A 492 -11.10 -17.43 -2.29
C VAL A 492 -11.61 -16.22 -1.51
N MET A 493 -12.54 -15.46 -2.06
CA MET A 493 -13.12 -14.28 -1.40
C MET A 493 -13.95 -14.70 -0.19
N ASP A 494 -14.82 -15.71 -0.32
CA ASP A 494 -15.57 -16.29 0.79
C ASP A 494 -14.63 -16.81 1.90
N PHE A 495 -13.48 -17.39 1.52
CA PHE A 495 -12.44 -17.77 2.48
C PHE A 495 -11.88 -16.54 3.20
N LEU A 496 -11.37 -15.54 2.47
CA LEU A 496 -10.79 -14.32 3.03
C LEU A 496 -11.79 -13.58 3.93
N GLU A 497 -13.05 -13.44 3.49
CA GLU A 497 -14.14 -12.80 4.22
C GLU A 497 -14.54 -13.62 5.46
N SER A 498 -14.74 -14.95 5.32
CA SER A 498 -15.10 -15.79 6.47
C SER A 498 -14.00 -15.83 7.53
N TYR A 499 -12.74 -15.71 7.11
CA TYR A 499 -11.59 -15.69 7.99
C TYR A 499 -11.48 -14.34 8.71
N GLN A 500 -11.63 -13.23 7.98
CA GLN A 500 -11.73 -11.89 8.57
C GLN A 500 -12.90 -11.79 9.58
N GLN A 501 -14.09 -12.28 9.23
CA GLN A 501 -15.27 -12.22 10.10
C GLN A 501 -15.15 -13.10 11.36
N ARG A 502 -14.53 -14.28 11.26
CA ARG A 502 -14.23 -15.13 12.42
C ARG A 502 -13.30 -14.39 13.39
N ASN A 503 -12.31 -13.67 12.87
CA ASN A 503 -11.34 -12.95 13.69
C ASN A 503 -11.89 -11.67 14.31
N ILE A 504 -12.78 -10.92 13.63
CA ILE A 504 -13.50 -9.79 14.25
C ILE A 504 -14.32 -10.26 15.47
N LYS A 505 -14.90 -11.47 15.41
CA LYS A 505 -15.61 -12.05 16.56
C LYS A 505 -14.65 -12.44 17.68
N THR A 506 -13.49 -13.00 17.36
CA THR A 506 -12.45 -13.35 18.34
C THR A 506 -11.88 -12.11 19.03
N GLU A 507 -11.57 -11.03 18.31
CA GLU A 507 -11.16 -9.74 18.89
C GLU A 507 -12.25 -9.16 19.80
N LYS A 508 -13.51 -9.17 19.36
CA LYS A 508 -14.65 -8.75 20.21
C LYS A 508 -14.75 -9.56 21.49
N TYR A 509 -14.54 -10.88 21.40
CA TYR A 509 -14.58 -11.78 22.54
C TYR A 509 -13.41 -11.54 23.51
N LEU A 510 -12.21 -11.29 22.99
CA LEU A 510 -11.04 -10.92 23.79
C LEU A 510 -11.23 -9.57 24.47
N ASP A 511 -11.78 -8.57 23.78
CA ASP A 511 -12.15 -7.27 24.35
C ASP A 511 -13.23 -7.39 25.44
N GLU A 512 -14.20 -8.31 25.27
CA GLU A 512 -15.24 -8.60 26.26
C GLU A 512 -14.68 -9.35 27.48
N MET A 513 -13.82 -10.34 27.29
CA MET A 513 -13.13 -11.03 28.38
C MET A 513 -12.20 -10.10 29.16
N GLU A 514 -11.46 -9.23 28.47
CA GLU A 514 -10.63 -8.23 29.10
C GLU A 514 -11.45 -7.19 29.89
N LYS A 515 -12.67 -6.86 29.45
CA LYS A 515 -13.61 -6.05 30.24
C LYS A 515 -14.02 -6.77 31.52
N MET A 516 -14.37 -8.06 31.43
CA MET A 516 -14.76 -8.86 32.59
C MET A 516 -13.63 -8.95 33.63
N LEU A 517 -12.39 -9.20 33.19
CA LEU A 517 -11.21 -9.25 34.06
C LEU A 517 -10.90 -7.92 34.75
N MET A 518 -11.15 -6.78 34.08
CA MET A 518 -10.95 -5.45 34.66
C MET A 518 -12.05 -5.03 35.63
N ASP A 519 -13.24 -5.62 35.51
CA ASP A 519 -14.34 -5.42 36.45
C ASP A 519 -14.18 -6.30 37.70
N GLU A 520 -13.58 -7.48 37.58
CA GLU A 520 -13.17 -8.32 38.72
C GLU A 520 -12.03 -7.70 39.55
N GLN A 521 -11.09 -6.97 38.93
CA GLN A 521 -10.00 -6.28 39.65
C GLN A 521 -10.45 -4.98 40.37
N LYS A 522 -11.70 -4.56 40.18
CA LYS A 522 -12.29 -3.38 40.84
C LYS A 522 -13.24 -3.72 42.00
N GLN A 523 -13.56 -5.00 42.19
CA GLN A 523 -14.20 -5.52 43.39
C GLN A 523 -13.13 -5.93 44.40
#